data_AF-A0A923W6K2-F1
#
_entry.id   AF-A0A923W6K2-F1
#
_cell.length_a   1.000
_cell.length_b   1.000
_cell.length_c   1.000
_cell.angle_alpha   90.00
_cell.angle_beta   90.00
_cell.angle_gamma   90.00
#
_symmetry.space_group_name_H-M   'P 1'
#
loop_
_entity.id
_entity.type
_entity.pdbx_description
1 polymer ?
#
loop_
_entity_poly.entity_id
_entity_poly.type
_entity_poly.pdbx_seq_one_letter_code
_entity_poly.pdbx_strand_id
1 'polypeptide(L)' 'PSHTGVLSEDAYRQIFSSACGRYGTTHEYARLTYDKLRLLGIDDQALAKLLQLGGQ' A
#
# COMPACT_ATOMS: atom_id res chain seq x y z
N PRO A 1 10.76 14.83 10.35
CA PRO A 1 10.67 14.40 8.93
C PRO A 1 11.21 12.97 8.77
N SER A 2 10.33 11.98 8.81
CA SER A 2 10.73 10.58 8.75
C SER A 2 10.68 10.11 7.30
N HIS A 3 11.79 10.27 6.58
CA HIS A 3 12.00 9.55 5.33
C HIS A 3 12.39 8.12 5.71
N THR A 4 11.44 7.19 5.64
CA THR A 4 11.60 5.82 6.16
C THR A 4 12.55 4.95 5.34
N GLY A 5 13.10 5.46 4.23
CA GLY A 5 13.93 4.69 3.30
C GLY A 5 13.14 3.54 2.65
N VAL A 6 13.86 2.59 2.05
CA VAL A 6 13.26 1.35 1.54
C VAL A 6 12.93 0.46 2.75
N LEU A 7 11.64 0.25 2.98
CA LEU A 7 11.16 -0.65 4.03
C LEU A 7 11.26 -2.11 3.55
N SER A 8 11.58 -3.02 4.47
CA SER A 8 11.54 -4.46 4.19
C SER A 8 10.10 -4.94 4.03
N GLU A 9 9.90 -6.06 3.33
CA GLU A 9 8.56 -6.63 3.09
C GLU A 9 7.81 -6.94 4.39
N ASP A 10 8.52 -7.38 5.44
CA ASP A 10 7.95 -7.59 6.78
C ASP A 10 7.43 -6.29 7.42
N ALA A 11 8.18 -5.20 7.30
CA ALA A 11 7.75 -3.89 7.80
C ALA A 11 6.49 -3.41 7.07
N TYR A 12 6.40 -3.64 5.76
CA TYR A 12 5.17 -3.36 5.00
C TYR A 12 3.98 -4.20 5.48
N ARG A 13 4.18 -5.50 5.73
CA ARG A 13 3.13 -6.38 6.28
C ARG A 13 2.61 -5.86 7.63
N GLN A 14 3.52 -5.50 8.54
CA GLN A 14 3.17 -4.94 9.85
C GLN A 14 2.40 -3.63 9.73
N ILE A 15 2.84 -2.73 8.85
CA ILE A 15 2.15 -1.47 8.58
C ILE A 15 0.76 -1.75 8.03
N PHE A 16 0.61 -2.59 7.01
CA PHE A 16 -0.72 -2.90 6.45
C PHE A 16 -1.65 -3.56 7.46
N SER A 17 -1.12 -4.43 8.33
CA SER A 17 -1.92 -5.09 9.37
C SER A 17 -2.36 -4.16 10.51
N SER A 18 -1.55 -3.14 10.84
CA SER A 18 -1.76 -2.31 12.04
C SER A 18 -2.25 -0.90 11.73
N ALA A 19 -2.07 -0.41 10.51
CA ALA A 19 -2.40 0.95 10.13
C ALA A 19 -3.88 1.06 9.74
N CYS A 20 -4.72 1.36 10.73
CA CYS A 20 -6.10 1.76 10.55
C CYS A 20 -6.33 3.17 11.13
N GLY A 21 -7.14 3.97 10.44
CA GLY A 21 -7.48 5.33 10.86
C GLY A 21 -8.94 5.66 10.58
N ARG A 22 -9.33 6.92 10.82
CA ARG A 22 -10.72 7.41 10.64
C ARG A 22 -11.29 7.16 9.23
N TYR A 23 -10.42 7.02 8.22
CA TYR A 23 -10.81 6.88 6.82
C TYR A 23 -10.58 5.48 6.24
N GLY A 24 -10.38 4.47 7.10
CA GLY A 24 -10.10 3.09 6.70
C GLY A 24 -8.66 2.69 6.93
N THR A 25 -8.26 1.57 6.32
CA THR A 25 -6.90 1.01 6.44
C THR A 25 -5.95 1.60 5.40
N THR A 26 -4.65 1.60 5.70
CA THR A 26 -3.62 1.96 4.71
C THR A 26 -3.66 1.03 3.49
N HIS A 27 -4.09 -0.24 3.68
CA HIS A 27 -4.28 -1.19 2.58
C HIS A 27 -5.38 -0.75 1.61
N GLU A 28 -6.55 -0.37 2.13
CA GLU A 28 -7.66 0.13 1.32
C GLU A 28 -7.26 1.39 0.54
N TYR A 29 -6.57 2.33 1.19
CA TYR A 29 -6.11 3.55 0.53
C TYR A 29 -5.15 3.25 -0.63
N ALA A 30 -4.19 2.35 -0.42
CA ALA A 30 -3.27 1.89 -1.45
C ALA A 30 -4.01 1.21 -2.60
N ARG A 31 -5.04 0.42 -2.31
CA ARG A 31 -5.85 -0.29 -3.32
C ARG A 31 -6.66 0.68 -4.18
N LEU A 32 -7.31 1.67 -3.57
CA LEU A 32 -8.04 2.72 -4.27
C LEU A 32 -7.12 3.54 -5.17
N THR A 33 -5.89 3.78 -4.73
CA THR A 33 -4.88 4.48 -5.52
C THR A 33 -4.47 3.65 -6.74
N TYR A 34 -4.20 2.36 -6.56
CA TYR A 34 -3.85 1.46 -7.65
C TYR A 34 -4.96 1.34 -8.70
N ASP A 35 -6.21 1.23 -8.26
CA ASP A 35 -7.36 1.18 -9.16
C ASP A 35 -7.48 2.45 -10.02
N LYS A 36 -7.37 3.63 -9.40
CA LYS A 36 -7.36 4.91 -10.12
C LYS A 36 -6.21 5.02 -11.10
N LEU A 37 -5.01 4.58 -10.73
CA LEU A 37 -3.86 4.57 -11.64
C LEU A 37 -4.14 3.68 -12.86
N ARG A 38 -4.68 2.48 -12.65
CA ARG A 38 -5.06 1.58 -13.74
C ARG A 38 -6.12 2.17 -14.66
N LEU A 39 -7.12 2.86 -14.11
CA LEU A 39 -8.13 3.58 -14.90
C LEU A 39 -7.51 4.67 -15.79
N LEU A 40 -6.40 5.27 -15.35
CA LEU A 40 -5.62 6.25 -16.11
C LEU A 40 -4.60 5.59 -17.07
N GLY A 41 -4.57 4.25 -17.15
CA GLY A 41 -3.62 3.50 -17.98
C GLY A 41 -2.22 3.35 -17.36
N ILE A 42 -2.07 3.68 -16.07
CA ILE A 42 -0.82 3.55 -15.33
C ILE A 42 -0.85 2.24 -14.55
N ASP A 43 0.04 1.32 -14.90
CA ASP A 43 0.23 0.08 -14.17
C ASP A 43 1.47 0.16 -13.27
N ASP A 44 1.24 0.51 -12.00
CA ASP A 44 2.30 0.65 -11.00
C ASP A 44 2.62 -0.71 -10.37
N GLN A 45 3.70 -1.34 -10.87
CA GLN A 45 4.18 -2.65 -10.43
C GLN A 45 4.69 -2.65 -8.98
N ALA A 46 5.26 -1.54 -8.51
CA ALA A 46 5.72 -1.44 -7.12
C ALA A 46 4.51 -1.43 -6.18
N LEU A 47 3.49 -0.65 -6.50
CA LEU A 47 2.26 -0.61 -5.73
C LEU A 47 1.51 -1.95 -5.77
N ALA A 48 1.46 -2.62 -6.93
CA ALA A 48 0.89 -3.96 -7.06
C ALA A 48 1.62 -4.98 -6.16
N LYS A 49 2.95 -4.91 -6.06
CA LYS A 49 3.73 -5.76 -5.15
C LYS A 49 3.40 -5.45 -3.69
N LEU A 50 3.28 -4.18 -3.31
CA LEU A 50 2.92 -3.78 -1.95
C LEU A 50 1.53 -4.28 -1.54
N LEU A 51 0.55 -4.21 -2.44
CA LEU A 51 -0.81 -4.68 -2.17
C LEU A 51 -0.90 -6.19 -1.88
N GLN A 52 -0.02 -6.98 -2.49
CA GLN A 52 0.07 -8.43 -2.23
C GLN A 52 0.59 -8.73 -0.82
N LEU A 53 1.39 -7.84 -0.23
CA LEU A 53 1.94 -8.03 1.12
C LEU A 53 0.89 -7.80 2.22
N GLY A 54 -0.14 -6.99 1.98
CA GLY A 54 -1.15 -6.66 2.98
C GLY A 54 -2.45 -7.47 2.91
N GLY A 55 -2.55 -8.48 2.03
CA GLY A 55 -3.78 -9.23 1.75
C GLY A 55 -3.80 -10.70 2.17
N GLN A 56 -2.96 -11.12 3.13
CA GLN A 56 -2.94 -12.49 3.64
C GLN A 56 -3.88 -12.68 4.83
#